data_AF-A0A9Y2AWD5-F1
#
_entry.id   AF-A0A9Y2AWD5-F1
#
_cell.length_a   1.000
_cell.length_b   1.000
_cell.length_c   1.000
_cell.angle_alpha   90.00
_cell.angle_beta   90.00
_cell.angle_gamma   90.00
#
_symmetry.space_group_name_H-M   'P 1'
#
loop_
_entity.id
_entity.type
_entity.pdbx_description
1 polymer ?
#
loop_
_entity_poly.entity_id
_entity_poly.type
_entity_poly.pdbx_seq_one_letter_code
_entity_poly.pdbx_strand_id
1 'polypeptide(L)' 'MHRPLPESDPLAREFTEIMKQIEAGQPMHPMEIWELVVQLREAGAIGWANRLAEHLPD' A
#
# COMPACT_ATOMS: atom_id res chain seq x y z
N MET A 1 7.29 7.60 15.25
CA MET A 1 8.22 7.54 14.10
C MET A 1 7.65 6.52 13.12
N HIS A 2 7.20 6.95 11.94
CA HIS A 2 6.79 6.03 10.88
C HIS A 2 8.05 5.51 10.19
N ARG A 3 8.34 4.21 10.30
CA ARG A 3 9.52 3.62 9.70
C ARG A 3 9.15 3.14 8.28
N PRO A 4 9.79 3.66 7.22
CA PRO A 4 9.65 3.06 5.90
C PRO A 4 10.24 1.65 5.94
N LEU A 5 9.62 0.71 5.21
CA LEU A 5 10.18 -0.63 5.05
C LEU A 5 11.44 -0.56 4.18
N PRO A 6 12.42 -1.46 4.39
CA PRO A 6 13.56 -1.54 3.50
C PRO A 6 13.12 -1.88 2.07
N GLU A 7 13.83 -1.39 1.05
CA GLU A 7 13.46 -1.61 -0.36
C GLU A 7 13.49 -3.09 -0.77
N SER A 8 14.21 -3.92 -0.02
CA SER A 8 14.23 -5.37 -0.20
C SER A 8 12.99 -6.08 0.37
N ASP A 9 12.14 -5.37 1.11
CA ASP A 9 10.93 -5.92 1.70
C ASP A 9 9.89 -6.22 0.61
N PRO A 10 9.29 -7.43 0.58
CA PRO A 10 8.25 -7.75 -0.39
C PRO A 10 7.07 -6.75 -0.34
N LEU A 11 6.70 -6.24 0.84
CA LEU A 11 5.62 -5.27 0.98
C LEU A 11 5.98 -3.90 0.39
N ALA A 12 7.25 -3.52 0.38
CA ALA A 12 7.70 -2.28 -0.26
C ALA A 12 7.58 -2.36 -1.78
N ARG A 13 7.89 -3.54 -2.35
CA ARG A 13 7.71 -3.79 -3.77
C ARG A 13 6.23 -3.80 -4.15
N GLU A 14 5.40 -4.50 -3.36
CA GLU A 14 3.96 -4.59 -3.60
C GLU A 14 3.27 -3.23 -3.51
N PHE A 15 3.61 -2.42 -2.51
CA PHE A 15 3.18 -1.02 -2.41
C PHE A 15 3.55 -0.21 -3.64
N THR A 16 4.80 -0.33 -4.10
CA THR A 16 5.28 0.41 -5.28
C THR A 16 4.51 0.00 -6.54
N GLU A 17 4.26 -1.29 -6.75
CA GLU A 17 3.52 -1.78 -7.92
C GLU A 17 2.05 -1.35 -7.88
N ILE A 18 1.38 -1.47 -6.73
CA ILE A 18 -0.02 -1.03 -6.59
C ILE A 18 -0.14 0.48 -6.80
N MET A 19 0.75 1.28 -6.22
CA MET A 19 0.76 2.74 -6.43
C MET A 19 0.93 3.10 -7.90
N LYS A 20 1.80 2.41 -8.65
CA LYS A 20 1.95 2.62 -10.10
C LYS A 20 0.66 2.30 -10.87
N GLN A 21 -0.05 1.24 -10.49
CA GLN A 21 -1.32 0.88 -11.15
C GLN A 21 -2.40 1.93 -10.89
N ILE A 22 -2.49 2.44 -9.65
CA ILE A 22 -3.37 3.53 -9.27
C ILE A 22 -3.03 4.81 -10.06
N GLU A 23 -1.75 5.19 -10.12
CA GLU A 23 -1.27 6.36 -10.88
C GLU A 23 -1.51 6.22 -12.39
N ALA A 24 -1.44 5.00 -12.92
CA ALA A 24 -1.77 4.69 -14.31
C ALA A 24 -3.29 4.67 -14.60
N GLY A 25 -4.13 4.85 -13.58
CA GLY A 25 -5.59 4.79 -13.70
C GLY A 25 -6.12 3.39 -14.01
N GLN A 26 -5.36 2.34 -13.67
CA GLN A 26 -5.80 0.97 -13.86
C GLN A 26 -6.89 0.61 -12.84
N PRO A 27 -7.95 -0.11 -13.26
CA PRO A 27 -8.96 -0.58 -12.34
C PRO A 27 -8.35 -1.64 -11.41
N MET A 28 -8.36 -1.33 -10.12
CA MET A 28 -7.92 -2.19 -9.02
C MET A 28 -9.12 -2.67 -8.23
N HIS A 29 -9.11 -3.90 -7.73
CA HIS A 29 -10.16 -4.34 -6.84
C HIS A 29 -9.93 -3.74 -5.44
N PRO A 30 -10.93 -3.10 -4.79
CA PRO A 30 -10.73 -2.45 -3.49
C PRO A 30 -10.18 -3.39 -2.40
N MET A 31 -10.50 -4.70 -2.48
CA MET A 31 -9.95 -5.69 -1.55
C MET A 31 -8.44 -5.82 -1.65
N GLU A 32 -7.84 -5.76 -2.84
CA GLU A 32 -6.38 -5.87 -3.01
C GLU A 32 -5.66 -4.71 -2.34
N ILE A 33 -6.23 -3.50 -2.45
CA ILE A 33 -5.74 -2.30 -1.77
C ILE A 33 -5.88 -2.47 -0.25
N TRP A 34 -7.02 -2.96 0.23
CA TRP A 34 -7.28 -3.16 1.65
C TRP A 34 -6.35 -4.22 2.28
N GLU A 35 -6.13 -5.35 1.60
CA GLU A 35 -5.24 -6.41 2.07
C GLU A 35 -3.81 -5.88 2.26
N LEU A 36 -3.31 -5.08 1.32
CA LEU A 36 -1.99 -4.48 1.46
C LEU A 36 -1.96 -3.41 2.58
N VAL A 37 -3.03 -2.61 2.76
CA VAL A 37 -3.14 -1.67 3.89
C VAL A 37 -2.99 -2.41 5.23
N VAL A 38 -3.64 -3.56 5.40
CA VAL A 38 -3.56 -4.36 6.62
C VAL A 38 -2.14 -4.87 6.84
N GLN A 39 -1.53 -5.49 5.82
CA GLN A 39 -0.16 -6.01 5.92
C GLN A 39 0.86 -4.92 6.24
N LEU A 40 0.74 -3.74 5.62
CA LEU A 40 1.59 -2.58 5.92
C LEU A 40 1.40 -2.07 7.37
N ARG A 41 0.17 -2.14 7.92
CA ARG A 41 -0.08 -1.78 9.32
C ARG A 41 0.57 -2.76 10.28
N GLU A 42 0.44 -4.05 10.02
CA GLU A 42 1.04 -5.12 10.83
C GLU A 42 2.58 -5.04 10.81
N ALA A 43 3.16 -4.67 9.67
CA ALA A 43 4.59 -4.42 9.51
C ALA A 43 5.08 -3.10 10.15
N GLY A 44 4.18 -2.27 10.69
CA GLY A 44 4.49 -0.97 11.29
C GLY A 44 4.75 0.16 10.27
N ALA A 45 4.53 -0.10 8.98
CA ALA A 45 4.64 0.85 7.88
C ALA A 45 3.41 1.76 7.77
N ILE A 46 2.98 2.33 8.90
CA ILE A 46 1.71 3.05 9.04
C ILE A 46 1.57 4.22 8.04
N GLY A 47 2.67 4.90 7.71
CA GLY A 47 2.63 5.99 6.71
C GLY A 47 2.27 5.52 5.31
N TRP A 48 2.76 4.35 4.90
CA TRP A 48 2.44 3.74 3.61
C TRP A 48 1.03 3.18 3.61
N ALA A 49 0.62 2.53 4.70
CA ALA A 49 -0.74 2.04 4.85
C ALA A 49 -1.78 3.17 4.78
N ASN A 50 -1.52 4.32 5.43
CA ASN A 50 -2.42 5.47 5.37
C ASN A 50 -2.52 6.04 3.96
N ARG A 51 -1.38 6.20 3.27
CA ARG A 51 -1.35 6.68 1.89
C ARG A 51 -2.13 5.76 0.96
N LEU A 52 -2.01 4.45 1.13
CA LEU A 52 -2.72 3.49 0.30
C LEU A 52 -4.23 3.48 0.60
N ALA A 53 -4.62 3.68 1.86
CA ALA A 53 -6.01 3.76 2.27
C ALA A 53 -6.75 4.98 1.69
N GLU A 54 -6.05 6.05 1.30
CA GLU A 54 -6.64 7.22 0.61
C GLU A 54 -7.25 6.88 -0.76
N HIS A 55 -6.91 5.71 -1.32
CA HIS A 55 -7.41 5.24 -2.61
C HIS A 55 -8.56 4.23 -2.49
N LEU A 56 -8.98 3.87 -1.28
CA LEU A 56 -10.16 3.03 -1.07
C LEU A 56 -11.44 3.85 -1.28
N PRO A 57 -12.52 3.22 -1.79
CA PRO A 57 -13.84 3.83 -1.79
C PRO A 57 -14.36 4.02 -0.36
N ASP A 58 -15.18 5.05 -0.15
CA ASP A 58 -15.87 5.36 1.14
C ASP A 58 -16.79 4.22 1.61
#